data_AF-A0A7H4PKJ8-F1
#
_entry.id   AF-A0A7H4PKJ8-F1
#
_cell.length_a   1.000
_cell.length_b   1.000
_cell.length_c   1.000
_cell.angle_alpha   90.00
_cell.angle_beta   90.00
_cell.angle_gamma   90.00
#
_symmetry.space_group_name_H-M   'P 1'
#
loop_
_entity.id
_entity.type
_entity.pdbx_description
1 polymer ?
#
loop_
_entity_poly.entity_id
_entity_poly.type
_entity_poly.pdbx_seq_one_letter_code
_entity_poly.pdbx_strand_id
1 'polypeptide(L)' 'MILNGDGVGWLPQYSIKRELEEGRLTIMDESLSLPIGAYIYRSGARLNQSASASGSILSL' A
#
# COMPACT_ATOMS: atom_id res chain seq x y z
N MET A 1 14.40 -11.49 5.82
CA MET A 1 14.62 -12.27 4.58
C MET A 1 15.05 -11.34 3.46
N ILE A 2 14.14 -10.60 2.79
CA ILE A 2 14.55 -9.68 1.70
C ILE A 2 15.48 -8.56 2.21
N LEU A 3 15.15 -7.92 3.34
CA LEU A 3 16.02 -6.90 3.95
C LEU A 3 17.35 -7.42 4.50
N ASN A 4 17.49 -8.73 4.66
CA ASN A 4 18.74 -9.34 5.10
C ASN A 4 19.60 -9.78 3.89
N GLY A 5 19.13 -9.57 2.66
CA GLY A 5 19.83 -9.98 1.44
C GLY A 5 19.57 -11.42 0.99
N ASP A 6 18.68 -12.15 1.67
CA ASP A 6 18.47 -13.60 1.43
C ASP A 6 17.45 -13.89 0.30
N GLY A 7 17.09 -12.91 -0.53
CA GLY A 7 16.18 -13.14 -1.65
C GLY A 7 15.62 -11.89 -2.31
N VAL A 8 14.78 -12.12 -3.32
CA VAL A 8 14.06 -11.12 -4.12
C VAL A 8 12.56 -11.36 -4.01
N GLY A 9 11.75 -10.31 -4.11
CA GLY A 9 10.30 -10.45 -4.06
C GLY A 9 9.55 -9.21 -4.48
N TRP A 10 8.30 -9.41 -4.92
CA TRP A 10 7.37 -8.32 -5.18
C TRP A 10 6.81 -7.80 -3.87
N LEU A 11 7.01 -6.51 -3.61
CA LEU A 11 6.52 -5.83 -2.43
C LEU A 11 5.71 -4.60 -2.87
N PRO A 12 4.57 -4.29 -2.21
CA PRO A 12 3.87 -3.05 -2.46
C PRO A 12 4.79 -1.86 -2.18
N GLN A 13 4.91 -0.92 -3.12
CA GLN A 13 5.84 0.20 -3.03
C GLN A 13 5.64 1.03 -1.76
N TYR A 14 4.39 1.18 -1.30
CA TYR A 14 4.08 1.91 -0.06
C TYR A 14 4.71 1.27 1.19
N SER A 15 4.99 -0.04 1.17
CA SER A 15 5.54 -0.78 2.31
C SER A 15 7.06 -0.73 2.42
N ILE A 16 7.76 -0.28 1.37
CA ILE A 16 9.23 -0.26 1.28
C ILE A 16 9.82 1.12 0.95
N LYS A 17 9.00 2.17 1.05
CA LYS A 17 9.38 3.53 0.65
C LYS A 17 10.66 3.99 1.35
N ARG A 18 10.73 3.78 2.67
CA ARG A 18 11.86 4.18 3.49
C ARG A 18 13.13 3.42 3.13
N GLU A 19 13.02 2.11 2.90
CA GLU A 19 14.13 1.23 2.55
C GLU A 19 14.72 1.60 1.17
N LEU A 20 13.88 2.03 0.22
CA LEU A 20 14.33 2.55 -1.06
C LEU A 20 15.04 3.90 -0.90
N GLU A 21 14.49 4.82 -0.11
CA GLU A 21 15.10 6.13 0.18
C GLU A 21 16.46 6.00 0.91
N GLU A 22 16.57 5.04 1.82
CA GLU A 22 17.80 4.76 2.57
C GLU A 22 18.78 3.84 1.81
N GLY A 23 18.44 3.39 0.59
CA GLY A 23 19.27 2.50 -0.22
C GLY A 23 19.45 1.10 0.35
N ARG A 24 18.60 0.69 1.31
CA ARG A 24 18.59 -0.66 1.89
C ARG A 24 17.91 -1.69 0.98
N LEU A 25 17.10 -1.24 0.04
CA LEU A 25 16.54 -2.04 -1.05
C LEU A 25 16.76 -1.33 -2.39
N THR A 26 16.73 -2.10 -3.47
CA THR A 26 16.77 -1.58 -4.84
C THR A 26 15.74 -2.30 -5.71
N ILE A 27 15.19 -1.60 -6.70
CA ILE A 27 14.31 -2.19 -7.71
C ILE A 27 15.18 -2.80 -8.80
N MET A 28 14.97 -4.08 -9.10
CA MET A 28 15.78 -4.79 -10.11
C MET A 28 15.40 -4.44 -11.54
N ASP A 29 14.10 -4.37 -11.82
CA ASP A 29 13.56 -4.06 -13.15
C ASP A 29 12.19 -3.41 -12.99
N GLU A 30 12.07 -2.14 -13.39
CA GLU A 30 10.82 -1.40 -13.29
C GLU A 30 9.74 -1.94 -14.25
N SER A 31 10.12 -2.56 -15.37
CA SER A 31 9.18 -3.09 -16.36
C SER A 31 8.35 -4.27 -15.83
N LEU A 32 8.81 -4.90 -14.74
CA LEU A 32 8.13 -5.98 -14.05
C LEU A 32 7.18 -5.49 -12.94
N SER A 33 7.03 -4.17 -12.78
CA SER A 33 6.14 -3.58 -11.78
C SER A 33 4.67 -3.75 -12.18
N LEU A 34 3.84 -4.14 -11.20
CA LEU A 34 2.42 -4.35 -11.40
C LEU A 34 1.62 -3.23 -10.71
N PRO A 35 0.71 -2.52 -11.41
CA PRO A 35 -0.17 -1.57 -10.75
C PRO A 35 -1.14 -2.31 -9.83
N ILE A 36 -1.28 -1.81 -8.60
CA ILE A 36 -2.22 -2.34 -7.61
C ILE A 36 -3.22 -1.26 -7.20
N GLY A 37 -4.49 -1.63 -7.10
CA GLY A 37 -5.55 -0.76 -6.62
C GLY A 37 -6.02 -1.18 -5.22
N ALA A 38 -6.22 -0.21 -4.33
CA ALA A 38 -6.84 -0.43 -3.03
C ALA A 38 -8.27 0.09 -3.06
N TYR A 39 -9.23 -0.75 -2.67
CA TYR A 39 -10.65 -0.40 -2.66
C TYR A 39 -11.22 -0.56 -1.26
N ILE A 40 -11.90 0.49 -0.79
CA ILE A 40 -12.62 0.47 0.48
C ILE A 40 -14.10 0.33 0.16
N TYR A 41 -14.69 -0.78 0.59
CA TYR A 41 -16.11 -1.03 0.45
C TYR A 41 -16.84 -0.71 1.75
N ARG A 42 -18.02 -0.09 1.65
CA ARG A 42 -18.93 0.14 2.77
C ARG A 42 -20.33 -0.34 2.43
N SER A 43 -21.04 -0.83 3.43
CA SER A 43 -22.47 -1.12 3.30
C SER A 43 -23.25 0.19 3.06
N GLY A 44 -24.26 0.15 2.19
CA GLY A 44 -25.18 1.27 1.91
C GLY A 44 -26.19 1.53 3.04
N ALA A 45 -26.26 0.65 4.05
CA ALA A 45 -27.05 0.89 5.25
C ALA A 45 -26.48 2.07 6.05
N ARG A 46 -27.34 2.95 6.56
CA ARG A 46 -26.92 4.07 7.43
C ARG A 46 -26.24 3.50 8.67
N LEU A 47 -24.96 3.82 8.85
CA LEU A 47 -24.20 3.46 10.03
C LEU A 47 -24.53 4.44 11.18
N ASN A 48 -24.32 4.00 12.41
CA ASN A 48 -24.32 4.89 13.58
C ASN A 48 -23.29 6.03 13.42
N GLN A 49 -23.45 7.13 14.15
CA GLN A 49 -22.69 8.38 13.95
C GLN A 49 -21.17 8.19 13.94
N SER A 50 -20.63 7.19 14.63
CA SER A 50 -19.19 6.90 14.71
C SER A 50 -18.58 6.48 13.36
N ALA A 51 -19.28 5.70 12.54
CA ALA A 51 -18.73 5.27 11.24
C ALA A 51 -19.05 6.26 10.10
N SER A 52 -19.96 7.21 10.33
CA SER A 52 -20.26 8.28 9.37
C SER A 52 -19.13 9.32 9.29
N ALA A 53 -18.35 9.51 10.36
CA ALA A 53 -17.26 10.48 10.41
C ALA A 53 -16.04 10.10 9.54
N SER A 54 -15.78 8.80 9.32
CA SER A 54 -14.66 8.34 8.48
C SER A 54 -14.96 8.39 6.97
N GLY A 55 -16.23 8.43 6.57
CA GLY A 55 -16.63 8.43 5.17
C GLY A 55 -16.34 9.74 4.43
N SER A 56 -16.30 10.87 5.14
CA SER A 56 -16.07 12.21 4.56
C SER A 56 -14.60 12.49 4.24
N ILE A 57 -13.67 11.67 4.76
CA ILE A 57 -12.22 11.85 4.56
C ILE A 57 -11.74 11.16 3.28
N LEU A 58 -12.51 10.20 2.75
CA LEU A 58 -12.11 9.32 1.64
C LEU A 58 -12.83 9.63 0.32
N SER A 59 -13.61 10.72 0.24
CA SER A 59 -14.38 11.12 -0.94
C SER A 59 -13.82 12.36 -1.66
N LEU A 60 -12.49 12.40 -1.86
CA LEU A 60 -11.85 13.33 -2.80
C LEU A 60 -12.02 12.83 -4.24
#